data_AF-A0A4R9GBI0-F1
#
_entry.id   AF-A0A4R9GBI0-F1
#
_cell.length_a   1.000
_cell.length_b   1.000
_cell.length_c   1.000
_cell.angle_alpha   90.00
_cell.angle_beta   90.00
_cell.angle_gamma   90.00
#
_symmetry.space_group_name_H-M   'P 1'
#
loop_
_entity.id
_entity.type
_entity.pdbx_description
1 polymer ?
#
loop_
_entity_poly.entity_id
_entity_poly.type
_entity_poly.pdbx_seq_one_letter_code
_entity_poly.pdbx_strand_id
1 'polypeptide(L)'
;MKKLLVATLMLTILPLVNIHAFSELEKLLIAEATTPELKKIAKDYFLRKAQDQKELAEKYRSMSNLNRGGKSTSEDSERKKYKQLADHVSLESAKYKEQADKF
;
A
#
# COMPACT_ATOMS: atom_id res chain seq x y z
N MET A 1 -39.52 -5.82 2.26
CA MET A 1 -38.56 -5.12 1.35
C MET A 1 -37.70 -4.04 2.02
N LYS A 2 -37.70 -3.87 3.36
CA LYS A 2 -36.84 -2.86 4.04
C LYS A 2 -35.47 -3.39 4.47
N LYS A 3 -35.28 -4.71 4.52
CA LYS A 3 -34.02 -5.36 4.94
C LYS A 3 -32.97 -5.50 3.83
N LEU A 4 -33.38 -5.39 2.56
CA LEU A 4 -32.49 -5.46 1.40
C LEU A 4 -31.71 -4.16 1.18
N LEU A 5 -32.33 -3.00 1.47
CA LEU A 5 -31.68 -1.69 1.32
C LEU A 5 -30.50 -1.47 2.28
N VAL A 6 -30.54 -2.05 3.48
CA VAL A 6 -29.45 -1.95 4.46
C VAL A 6 -28.24 -2.79 4.04
N ALA A 7 -28.46 -3.94 3.40
CA ALA A 7 -27.39 -4.79 2.89
C ALA A 7 -26.65 -4.14 1.71
N THR A 8 -27.35 -3.40 0.85
CA THR A 8 -26.73 -2.68 -0.28
C THR A 8 -25.94 -1.45 0.17
N LEU A 9 -26.34 -0.79 1.27
CA LEU A 9 -25.67 0.40 1.79
C LEU A 9 -24.36 0.10 2.53
N MET A 10 -24.20 -1.11 3.09
CA MET A 10 -22.93 -1.54 3.67
C MET A 10 -21.89 -1.93 2.61
N LEU A 11 -22.32 -2.26 1.38
CA LEU A 11 -21.42 -2.67 0.31
C LEU A 11 -20.73 -1.49 -0.39
N THR A 12 -21.21 -0.25 -0.20
CA THR A 12 -20.67 0.96 -0.83
C THR A 12 -19.56 1.65 -0.03
N ILE A 13 -19.16 1.12 1.14
CA ILE A 13 -18.12 1.72 2.01
C ILE A 13 -16.72 1.17 1.68
N LEU A 14 -16.60 0.21 0.77
CA LEU A 14 -15.33 -0.34 0.29
C LEU A 14 -15.39 -0.34 -1.25
N PRO A 15 -14.60 0.45 -2.02
CA PRO A 15 -13.31 1.07 -1.71
C PRO A 15 -13.17 2.53 -2.22
N LEU A 16 -13.15 3.52 -1.31
CA LEU A 16 -12.60 4.86 -1.60
C LEU A 16 -11.26 5.04 -0.88
N VAL A 17 -10.42 4.01 -0.89
CA VAL A 17 -8.98 4.24 -0.81
C VAL A 17 -8.55 4.77 -2.18
N ASN A 18 -8.79 6.05 -2.42
CA ASN A 18 -8.07 6.80 -3.44
C ASN A 18 -6.63 6.93 -2.95
N ILE A 19 -5.88 5.83 -3.10
CA ILE A 19 -4.48 5.68 -2.73
C ILE A 19 -3.71 6.67 -3.58
N HIS A 20 -3.48 7.85 -3.03
CA HIS A 20 -2.50 8.77 -3.57
C HIS A 20 -1.16 8.06 -3.37
N ALA A 21 -0.61 7.52 -4.46
CA ALA A 21 0.66 6.79 -4.43
C ALA A 21 1.82 7.62 -3.87
N PHE A 22 1.65 8.95 -3.87
CA PHE A 22 2.58 9.93 -3.36
C PHE A 22 1.83 10.95 -2.49
N SER A 23 2.39 11.21 -1.32
CA SER A 23 2.04 12.34 -0.47
C SER A 23 2.29 13.68 -1.19
N GLU A 24 1.70 14.76 -0.68
CA GLU A 24 1.90 16.11 -1.24
C GLU A 24 3.37 16.53 -1.22
N LEU A 25 4.11 16.17 -0.17
CA LEU A 25 5.55 16.42 -0.08
C LEU A 25 6.34 15.66 -1.16
N GLU A 26 5.97 14.41 -1.43
CA GLU A 26 6.62 13.62 -2.48
C GLU A 26 6.30 14.17 -3.87
N LYS A 27 5.08 14.68 -4.09
CA LYS A 27 4.73 15.40 -5.33
C LYS A 27 5.54 16.67 -5.49
N LEU A 28 5.74 17.43 -4.41
CA LEU A 28 6.59 18.62 -4.42
C LEU A 28 8.04 18.26 -4.73
N LEU A 29 8.57 17.21 -4.09
CA LEU A 29 9.91 16.70 -4.35
C LEU A 29 10.11 16.33 -5.83
N ILE A 30 9.10 15.71 -6.46
CA ILE A 30 9.14 15.40 -7.89
C ILE A 30 9.18 16.69 -8.74
N ALA A 31 8.34 17.67 -8.41
CA ALA A 31 8.25 18.92 -9.16
C ALA A 31 9.52 19.78 -9.05
N GLU A 32 10.15 19.80 -7.88
CA GLU A 32 11.33 20.64 -7.59
C GLU A 32 12.65 19.98 -7.97
N ALA A 33 12.67 18.67 -8.25
CA ALA A 33 13.85 17.93 -8.71
C ALA A 33 14.25 18.29 -10.16
N THR A 34 14.66 19.54 -10.36
CA THR A 34 14.94 20.14 -11.67
C THR A 34 16.42 20.03 -12.07
N THR A 35 17.34 19.94 -11.12
CA THR A 35 18.78 19.78 -11.38
C THR A 35 19.23 18.32 -11.28
N PRO A 36 20.36 17.92 -11.92
CA PRO A 36 20.88 16.56 -11.82
C PRO A 36 21.15 16.10 -10.38
N GLU A 37 21.68 16.97 -9.51
CA GLU A 37 21.88 16.62 -8.10
C GLU A 37 20.55 16.37 -7.38
N LEU A 38 19.55 17.24 -7.58
CA LEU A 38 18.24 17.08 -6.95
C LEU A 38 17.50 15.85 -7.47
N LYS A 39 17.61 15.53 -8.76
CA LYS A 39 17.07 14.28 -9.33
C LYS A 39 17.69 13.05 -8.71
N LYS A 40 19.02 13.06 -8.48
CA LYS A 40 19.71 11.97 -7.78
C LYS A 40 19.19 11.80 -6.35
N ILE A 41 19.00 12.91 -5.62
CA ILE A 41 18.45 12.88 -4.25
C ILE A 41 17.02 12.33 -4.26
N ALA A 42 16.16 12.80 -5.18
CA ALA A 42 14.79 12.31 -5.33
C ALA A 42 14.77 10.81 -5.70
N LYS A 43 15.64 10.38 -6.61
CA LYS A 43 15.81 8.96 -6.96
C LYS A 43 16.17 8.10 -5.76
N ASP A 44 17.18 8.50 -4.99
CA ASP A 44 17.63 7.77 -3.80
C ASP A 44 16.52 7.70 -2.74
N TYR A 45 15.75 8.78 -2.57
CA TYR A 45 14.57 8.80 -1.71
C TYR A 45 13.53 7.76 -2.14
N PHE A 46 13.14 7.78 -3.42
CA PHE A 46 12.11 6.89 -3.93
C PHE A 46 12.56 5.42 -3.96
N LEU A 47 13.84 5.14 -4.20
CA LEU A 47 14.40 3.79 -4.05
C LEU A 47 14.34 3.29 -2.61
N ARG A 48 14.70 4.13 -1.63
CA ARG A 48 14.59 3.78 -0.21
C ARG A 48 13.14 3.52 0.18
N LYS A 49 12.21 4.39 -0.23
CA LYS A 49 10.77 4.18 0.00
C LYS A 49 10.26 2.89 -0.63
N ALA A 50 10.66 2.58 -1.86
CA ALA A 50 10.29 1.32 -2.51
C ALA A 50 10.77 0.10 -1.69
N GLN A 51 11.99 0.16 -1.16
CA GLN A 51 12.55 -0.90 -0.32
C GLN A 51 11.82 -1.02 1.02
N ASP A 52 11.54 0.09 1.71
CA ASP A 52 10.78 0.10 2.97
C ASP A 52 9.40 -0.57 2.79
N GLN A 53 8.71 -0.24 1.70
CA GLN A 53 7.41 -0.84 1.39
C GLN A 53 7.56 -2.33 1.06
N LYS A 54 8.61 -2.73 0.34
CA LYS A 54 8.87 -4.15 0.07
C LYS A 54 9.04 -4.95 1.37
N GLU A 55 9.84 -4.44 2.30
CA GLU A 55 10.06 -5.07 3.61
C GLU A 55 8.77 -5.12 4.44
N LEU A 56 7.95 -4.07 4.37
CA LEU A 56 6.65 -4.05 5.03
C LEU A 56 5.67 -5.07 4.43
N ALA A 57 5.65 -5.23 3.10
CA ALA A 57 4.87 -6.26 2.43
C ALA A 57 5.29 -7.67 2.85
N GLU A 58 6.60 -7.93 2.97
CA GLU A 58 7.13 -9.19 3.47
C GLU A 58 6.70 -9.47 4.93
N LYS A 59 6.72 -8.45 5.79
CA LYS A 59 6.19 -8.55 7.16
C LYS A 59 4.70 -8.90 7.17
N TYR A 60 3.89 -8.25 6.32
CA TYR A 60 2.47 -8.56 6.21
C TYR A 60 2.22 -9.98 5.68
N ARG A 61 3.00 -10.46 4.70
CA ARG A 61 2.91 -11.85 4.23
C ARG A 61 3.28 -12.86 5.32
N SER A 62 4.31 -12.55 6.11
CA SER A 62 4.68 -13.38 7.25
C SER A 62 3.53 -13.46 8.26
N MET A 63 2.91 -12.32 8.59
CA MET A 63 1.74 -12.28 9.47
C MET A 63 0.51 -12.98 8.90
N SER A 64 0.30 -12.96 7.58
CA SER A 64 -0.80 -13.71 6.96
C SER A 64 -0.60 -15.23 6.99
N ASN A 65 0.64 -15.70 7.19
CA ASN A 65 0.96 -17.13 7.23
C ASN A 65 1.09 -17.67 8.67
N LEU A 66 1.07 -16.81 9.68
CA LEU A 66 1.07 -17.24 11.08
C LEU A 66 -0.28 -17.89 11.43
N ASN A 67 -0.23 -19.16 11.85
CA ASN A 67 -1.37 -19.81 12.49
C ASN A 67 -1.34 -19.48 13.98
N ARG A 68 -2.37 -18.76 14.46
CA ARG A 68 -2.46 -18.26 15.83
C ARG A 68 -3.41 -19.07 16.72
N GLY A 69 -3.94 -20.20 16.24
CA GLY A 69 -4.79 -21.10 17.03
C GLY A 69 -6.10 -20.46 17.49
N GLY A 70 -6.70 -19.59 16.67
CA GLY A 70 -7.93 -18.89 16.98
C GLY A 70 -9.19 -19.62 16.52
N LYS A 71 -10.36 -19.00 16.69
CA LYS A 71 -11.58 -19.45 16.01
C LYS A 71 -11.35 -19.34 14.49
N SER A 72 -11.56 -20.42 13.75
CA SER A 72 -11.27 -20.52 12.30
C SER A 72 -11.76 -19.30 11.49
N THR A 73 -12.96 -18.78 11.79
CA THR A 73 -13.52 -17.61 11.08
C THR A 73 -12.77 -16.30 11.35
N SER A 74 -12.27 -16.08 12.56
CA SER A 74 -11.47 -14.91 12.91
C SER A 74 -10.08 -15.01 12.29
N GLU A 75 -9.51 -16.20 12.29
CA GLU A 75 -8.20 -16.46 11.73
C GLU A 75 -8.19 -16.27 10.20
N ASP A 76 -9.22 -16.74 9.50
CA ASP A 76 -9.37 -16.52 8.06
C ASP A 76 -9.54 -15.04 7.69
N SER A 77 -10.29 -14.29 8.51
CA SER A 77 -10.46 -12.84 8.33
C SER A 77 -9.13 -12.09 8.51
N GLU A 78 -8.36 -12.42 9.55
CA GLU A 78 -7.04 -11.81 9.78
C GLU A 78 -6.05 -12.16 8.67
N ARG A 79 -5.98 -13.43 8.25
CA ARG A 79 -5.17 -13.85 7.10
C ARG A 79 -5.50 -13.05 5.86
N LYS A 80 -6.80 -12.91 5.54
CA LYS A 80 -7.25 -12.14 4.39
C LYS A 80 -6.87 -10.67 4.50
N LYS A 81 -7.02 -10.06 5.67
CA LYS A 81 -6.62 -8.67 5.94
C LYS A 81 -5.12 -8.46 5.70
N TYR A 82 -4.27 -9.31 6.28
CA TYR A 82 -2.82 -9.19 6.12
C TYR A 82 -2.37 -9.48 4.68
N LYS A 83 -3.02 -10.41 3.99
CA LYS A 83 -2.76 -10.64 2.56
C LYS A 83 -3.10 -9.39 1.72
N GLN A 84 -4.26 -8.77 1.97
CA GLN A 84 -4.65 -7.52 1.30
C GLN A 84 -3.66 -6.38 1.58
N LEU A 85 -3.18 -6.24 2.82
CA LEU A 85 -2.17 -5.24 3.17
C LEU A 85 -0.83 -5.52 2.47
N ALA A 86 -0.40 -6.78 2.41
CA ALA A 86 0.81 -7.17 1.69
C ALA A 86 0.72 -6.84 0.19
N ASP A 87 -0.40 -7.16 -0.44
CA ASP A 87 -0.63 -6.90 -1.86
C ASP A 87 -0.68 -5.39 -2.13
N HIS A 88 -1.37 -4.62 -1.29
CA HIS A 88 -1.43 -3.17 -1.36
C HIS A 88 -0.05 -2.53 -1.30
N VAL A 89 0.72 -2.87 -0.28
CA VAL A 89 2.05 -2.29 -0.05
C VAL A 89 3.05 -2.75 -1.12
N SER A 90 2.89 -3.96 -1.66
CA SER A 90 3.67 -4.42 -2.81
C SER A 90 3.39 -3.59 -4.07
N LEU A 91 2.14 -3.13 -4.28
CA LEU A 91 1.82 -2.21 -5.37
C LEU A 91 2.42 -0.82 -5.13
N GLU A 92 2.42 -0.31 -3.90
CA GLU A 92 3.06 0.97 -3.56
C GLU A 92 4.57 0.91 -3.79
N SER A 93 5.24 -0.17 -3.35
CA SER A 93 6.67 -0.40 -3.63
C SER A 93 6.99 -0.31 -5.13
N ALA A 94 6.16 -0.93 -5.98
CA ALA A 94 6.32 -0.88 -7.42
C ALA A 94 6.17 0.55 -7.98
N LYS A 95 5.19 1.32 -7.50
CA LYS A 95 5.00 2.73 -7.92
C LYS A 95 6.17 3.62 -7.50
N TYR A 96 6.68 3.44 -6.29
CA TYR A 96 7.87 4.16 -5.83
C TYR A 96 9.11 3.83 -6.67
N LYS A 97 9.29 2.55 -7.02
CA LYS A 97 10.37 2.13 -7.91
C LYS A 97 10.22 2.74 -9.31
N GLU A 98 9.02 2.68 -9.90
CA GLU A 98 8.75 3.28 -11.21
C GLU A 98 9.05 4.79 -11.21
N GLN A 99 8.73 5.50 -10.12
CA GLN A 99 9.06 6.92 -9.99
C GLN A 99 10.56 7.16 -9.87
N ALA A 100 11.29 6.32 -9.15
CA ALA A 100 12.75 6.40 -9.08
C ALA A 100 13.41 6.17 -10.45
N ASP A 101 12.86 5.28 -11.27
CA ASP A 101 13.35 4.96 -12.61
C ASP A 101 13.13 6.11 -13.62
N LYS A 102 12.26 7.08 -13.31
CA LYS A 102 12.02 8.30 -14.10
C LYS A 102 13.07 9.40 -13.87
N PHE A 103 13.93 9.26 -12.86
CA PHE A 103 15.04 10.16 -12.55
C PHE A 103 16.38 9.59 -13.00
#